data_AF-A0A2D8N3Z5-F1
#
_entry.id   AF-A0A2D8N3Z5-F1
#
_cell.length_a   1.000
_cell.length_b   1.000
_cell.length_c   1.000
_cell.angle_alpha   90.00
_cell.angle_beta   90.00
_cell.angle_gamma   90.00
#
_symmetry.space_group_name_H-M   'P 1'
#
loop_
_entity.id
_entity.type
_entity.pdbx_description
1 polymer ?
#
loop_
_entity_poly.entity_id
_entity_poly.type
_entity_poly.pdbx_seq_one_letter_code
_entity_poly.pdbx_strand_id
1 'polypeptide(L)'
;MQVMETTGYVTEQYVKEIAMKAGFEFVASSEINANPKDLTKYPEGVWSLPPTYQLGDQEREKYSKIGESDRMTLKFQKPLK
;
A
#
# COMPACT_ATOMS: atom_id res chain seq x y z
N MET A 1 1.09 -12.84 6.81
CA MET A 1 2.42 -12.22 6.60
C MET A 1 3.01 -12.60 5.26
N GLN A 2 3.09 -13.89 4.91
CA GLN A 2 3.65 -14.35 3.61
C GLN A 2 3.11 -13.62 2.36
N VAL A 3 1.80 -13.32 2.30
CA VAL A 3 1.20 -12.55 1.19
C VAL A 3 1.69 -11.10 1.16
N MET A 4 1.85 -10.44 2.30
CA MET A 4 2.31 -9.05 2.34
C MET A 4 3.78 -8.92 1.94
N GLU A 5 4.60 -9.89 2.37
CA GLU A 5 6.04 -9.95 2.04
C GLU A 5 6.30 -10.18 0.55
N THR A 6 5.45 -10.98 -0.10
CA THR A 6 5.65 -11.38 -1.51
C THR A 6 4.94 -10.48 -2.51
N THR A 7 3.90 -9.74 -2.10
CA THR A 7 3.13 -8.87 -3.00
C THR A 7 3.39 -7.38 -2.81
N GLY A 8 4.07 -6.98 -1.72
CA GLY A 8 4.30 -5.58 -1.37
C GLY A 8 3.07 -4.83 -0.83
N TYR A 9 1.88 -5.45 -0.84
CA TYR A 9 0.69 -4.89 -0.21
C TYR A 9 0.71 -5.15 1.29
N VAL A 10 0.58 -4.09 2.07
CA VAL A 10 0.50 -4.14 3.55
C VAL A 10 -0.90 -3.73 4.01
N THR A 11 -1.39 -4.32 5.10
CA THR A 11 -2.69 -3.95 5.66
C THR A 11 -2.57 -2.78 6.63
N GLU A 12 -3.58 -1.91 6.65
CA GLU A 12 -3.61 -0.77 7.58
C GLU A 12 -3.56 -1.22 9.04
N GLN A 13 -4.25 -2.31 9.36
CA GLN A 13 -4.21 -2.90 10.70
C GLN A 13 -2.77 -3.25 11.10
N TYR A 14 -2.00 -3.89 10.22
CA TYR A 14 -0.62 -4.25 10.52
C TYR A 14 0.25 -3.01 10.75
N VAL A 15 0.09 -1.96 9.93
CA VAL A 15 0.83 -0.70 10.08
C VAL A 15 0.47 0.01 11.40
N LYS A 16 -0.80 -0.01 11.81
CA LYS A 16 -1.24 0.53 13.11
C LYS A 16 -0.65 -0.28 14.28
N GLU A 17 -0.63 -1.60 14.17
CA GLU A 17 -0.05 -2.48 15.20
C GLU A 17 1.46 -2.24 15.40
N ILE A 18 2.23 -2.10 14.32
CA ILE A 18 3.67 -1.81 14.43
C ILE A 18 3.93 -0.41 14.98
N ALA A 19 3.11 0.59 14.60
CA ALA A 19 3.25 1.96 15.11
C ALA A 19 2.96 2.02 16.62
N MET A 20 1.91 1.33 17.06
CA MET A 20 1.57 1.21 18.49
C MET A 20 2.70 0.53 19.28
N LYS A 21 3.28 -0.56 18.76
CA LYS A 21 4.43 -1.23 19.39
C LYS A 21 5.67 -0.31 19.47
N ALA A 22 5.81 0.61 18.52
CA ALA A 22 6.86 1.63 18.52
C ALA A 22 6.55 2.84 19.45
N GLY A 23 5.41 2.84 20.15
CA GLY A 23 5.02 3.89 21.10
C GLY A 23 4.33 5.10 20.44
N PHE A 24 3.76 4.92 19.26
CA PHE A 24 2.94 5.94 18.60
C PHE A 24 1.45 5.65 18.78
N GLU A 25 0.64 6.71 18.79
CA GLU A 25 -0.81 6.63 18.81
C GLU A 25 -1.38 7.01 17.44
N PHE A 26 -2.36 6.24 16.96
CA PHE A 26 -3.08 6.55 15.72
C PHE A 26 -4.00 7.75 15.94
N VAL A 27 -3.93 8.72 15.02
CA VAL A 27 -4.71 9.97 15.09
C VAL A 27 -5.83 9.99 14.06
N ALA A 28 -5.50 9.73 12.79
CA ALA A 28 -6.43 9.83 11.68
C ALA A 28 -5.92 9.10 10.43
N SER A 29 -6.82 8.77 9.52
CA SER A 29 -6.52 8.31 8.17
C SER A 29 -7.05 9.30 7.12
N SER A 30 -6.52 9.20 5.90
CA SER A 30 -6.98 9.95 4.75
C SER A 30 -6.95 9.08 3.50
N GLU A 31 -7.98 9.23 2.67
CA GLU A 31 -8.13 8.51 1.39
C GLU A 31 -7.44 9.25 0.22
N ILE A 32 -6.56 10.22 0.51
CA ILE A 32 -5.92 11.05 -0.53
C ILE A 32 -5.11 10.25 -1.56
N ASN A 33 -4.56 9.10 -1.16
CA ASN A 33 -3.82 8.21 -2.05
C ASN A 33 -4.60 6.91 -2.34
N ALA A 34 -5.91 6.90 -2.07
CA ALA A 34 -6.73 5.73 -2.37
C ALA A 34 -6.92 5.59 -3.89
N ASN A 35 -6.76 4.38 -4.41
CA ASN A 35 -7.01 4.06 -5.80
C ASN A 35 -8.03 2.92 -5.92
N PRO A 36 -9.31 3.20 -6.19
CA PRO A 36 -10.34 2.17 -6.32
C PRO A 36 -10.14 1.25 -7.54
N LYS A 37 -9.23 1.58 -8.46
CA LYS A 37 -8.89 0.72 -9.61
C LYS A 37 -7.85 -0.34 -9.27
N ASP A 38 -7.12 -0.17 -8.17
CA ASP A 38 -6.17 -1.16 -7.70
C ASP A 38 -6.94 -2.23 -6.89
N LEU A 39 -6.90 -3.46 -7.38
CA LEU A 39 -7.58 -4.61 -6.76
C LEU A 39 -6.62 -5.50 -5.97
N THR A 40 -5.35 -5.08 -5.84
CA THR A 40 -4.27 -5.76 -5.12
C THR A 40 -4.03 -7.21 -5.53
N LYS A 41 -4.43 -7.59 -6.75
CA LYS A 41 -4.42 -8.96 -7.27
C LYS A 41 -3.64 -9.02 -8.58
N TYR A 42 -2.32 -9.02 -8.47
CA TYR A 42 -1.41 -9.07 -9.61
C TYR A 42 -0.31 -10.12 -9.40
N PRO A 43 0.23 -10.71 -10.48
CA PRO A 43 1.26 -11.74 -10.40
C PRO A 43 2.51 -11.31 -9.63
N GLU A 44 3.00 -10.09 -9.90
CA GLU A 44 4.18 -9.52 -9.24
C GLU A 44 3.76 -8.50 -8.16
N GLY A 45 2.56 -8.66 -7.61
CA GLY A 45 2.02 -7.75 -6.60
C GLY A 45 2.01 -6.28 -7.05
N VAL A 46 2.32 -5.38 -6.12
CA VAL A 46 2.35 -3.93 -6.33
C VAL A 46 3.32 -3.51 -7.43
N TRP A 47 4.40 -4.27 -7.63
CA TRP A 47 5.42 -3.96 -8.64
C TRP A 47 4.93 -4.19 -10.07
N SER A 48 3.78 -4.83 -10.26
CA SER A 48 3.10 -4.90 -11.56
C SER A 48 2.61 -3.52 -12.03
N LEU A 49 2.39 -2.58 -11.11
CA LEU A 49 1.90 -1.24 -11.36
C LEU A 49 3.06 -0.24 -11.59
N PRO A 50 2.77 0.99 -12.07
CA PRO A 50 3.76 2.06 -12.18
C PRO A 50 4.31 2.43 -10.79
N PRO A 51 5.56 2.93 -10.71
CA PRO A 51 6.48 3.20 -11.83
C PRO A 51 7.31 1.98 -12.24
N THR A 52 7.21 0.86 -11.53
CA THR A 52 8.13 -0.28 -11.70
C THR A 52 7.83 -1.13 -12.93
N TYR A 53 6.56 -1.46 -13.18
CA TYR A 53 6.15 -2.37 -14.27
C TYR A 53 7.02 -3.63 -14.36
N GLN A 54 7.10 -4.41 -13.27
CA GLN A 54 7.96 -5.60 -13.17
C GLN A 54 7.69 -6.66 -14.25
N LEU A 55 6.48 -6.68 -14.81
CA LEU A 55 6.09 -7.52 -15.95
C LEU A 55 6.50 -6.95 -17.32
N GLY A 56 7.17 -5.80 -17.37
CA GLY A 56 7.59 -5.12 -18.58
C GLY A 56 6.41 -4.68 -19.45
N ASP A 57 6.43 -5.04 -20.73
CA ASP A 57 5.39 -4.67 -21.69
C ASP A 57 4.15 -5.58 -21.64
N GLN A 58 4.20 -6.67 -20.86
CA GLN A 58 3.05 -7.57 -20.70
C GLN A 58 1.89 -6.83 -20.04
N GLU A 59 0.78 -6.72 -20.77
CA GLU A 59 -0.43 -6.01 -20.34
C GLU A 59 -0.14 -4.57 -19.83
N ARG A 60 0.91 -3.92 -20.30
CA ARG A 60 1.33 -2.60 -19.79
C ARG A 60 0.23 -1.54 -19.91
N GLU A 61 -0.55 -1.58 -20.98
CA GLU A 61 -1.69 -0.69 -21.16
C GLU A 61 -2.77 -0.90 -20.09
N LYS A 62 -3.02 -2.15 -19.67
CA LYS A 62 -3.95 -2.49 -18.59
C LYS A 62 -3.44 -1.93 -17.26
N TYR A 63 -2.17 -2.14 -16.92
CA TYR A 63 -1.59 -1.62 -15.68
C TYR A 63 -1.51 -0.09 -15.68
N SER A 64 -1.26 0.54 -16.83
CA SER A 64 -1.27 2.00 -16.98
C SER A 64 -2.64 2.62 -16.73
N LYS A 65 -3.74 1.91 -17.09
CA LYS A 65 -5.12 2.37 -16.83
C LYS A 65 -5.52 2.32 -15.36
N ILE A 66 -4.89 1.41 -14.60
CA ILE A 66 -5.04 1.30 -13.15
C ILE A 66 -4.36 2.49 -12.47
N GLY A 67 -3.15 2.84 -12.90
CA GLY A 67 -2.35 3.91 -12.30
C GLY A 67 -1.51 3.40 -11.13
N GLU A 68 -1.02 4.31 -10.27
CA GLU A 68 -0.30 3.95 -9.05
C GLU A 68 -1.14 3.06 -8.13
N SER A 69 -0.48 2.33 -7.23
CA SER A 69 -1.18 1.47 -6.28
C SER A 69 -2.08 2.25 -5.30
N ASP A 70 -3.05 1.55 -4.73
CA ASP A 70 -3.82 1.99 -3.58
C ASP A 70 -2.91 2.10 -2.35
N ARG A 71 -2.89 3.28 -1.73
CA ARG A 71 -2.00 3.57 -0.59
C ARG A 71 -2.78 4.17 0.56
N MET A 72 -2.60 3.56 1.73
CA MET A 72 -3.06 4.14 2.98
C MET A 72 -2.26 5.40 3.33
N THR A 73 -2.95 6.41 3.87
CA THR A 73 -2.31 7.59 4.46
C THR A 73 -2.72 7.69 5.91
N LEU A 74 -1.78 7.44 6.82
CA LEU A 74 -2.04 7.37 8.26
C LEU A 74 -1.25 8.45 9.00
N LYS A 75 -1.92 9.14 9.92
CA LYS A 75 -1.31 10.09 10.84
C LYS A 75 -1.15 9.45 12.21
N PHE A 76 0.06 9.53 12.73
CA PHE A 76 0.41 9.10 14.08
C PHE A 76 0.95 10.26 14.90
N GLN A 77 0.75 10.20 16.21
CA GLN A 77 1.31 11.14 17.17
C GLN A 77 2.17 10.38 18.18
N LYS A 78 3.33 10.93 18.50
CA LYS A 78 4.11 10.47 19.65
C LYS A 78 3.61 11.20 20.90
N PRO A 79 3.12 10.50 21.93
CA PRO A 79 2.70 11.15 23.15
C PRO A 79 3.90 11.84 23.81
N LEU A 80 3.74 13.10 24.18
CA LEU A 80 4.70 13.80 25.05
C LEU A 80 4.37 13.38 26.48
N LYS A 81 5.37 12.89 27.21
CA LYS A 81 5.26 12.69 28.66
C LYS A 81 5.12 14.02 29.38
#